data_AF-E6THU1-F1
#
_entry.id   AF-E6THU1-F1
#
_cell.length_a   1.000
_cell.length_b   1.000
_cell.length_c   1.000
_cell.angle_alpha   90.00
_cell.angle_beta   90.00
_cell.angle_gamma   90.00
#
_symmetry.space_group_name_H-M   'P 1'
#
loop_
_entity.id
_entity.type
_entity.pdbx_description
1 polymer ?
#
loop_
_entity_poly.entity_id
_entity_poly.type
_entity_poly.pdbx_seq_one_letter_code
_entity_poly.pdbx_strand_id
1 'polypeptide(L)'
;MRGGPHDIGVSMVVERGLARCPRCVAVADYVFIEPAEPGPRGLRYEVRCRKCGEFYSEDSRTVANLPAVVEESLHWPPDLEPVPPRDWRNEVREKWAVTAERGKTELEALGQQVHTVFDLTRTWVEERRAARALNQTGGYAGGG
;
A
#
# COMPACT_ATOMS: atom_id res chain seq x y z
N MET A 1 -26.54 -60.34 30.48
CA MET A 1 -25.75 -59.33 31.20
C MET A 1 -24.28 -59.50 30.83
N ARG A 2 -23.66 -58.45 30.25
CA ARG A 2 -22.22 -58.13 30.28
C ARG A 2 -22.03 -56.87 29.42
N GLY A 3 -22.42 -55.73 29.97
CA GLY A 3 -21.93 -54.42 29.50
C GLY A 3 -20.54 -54.24 30.07
N GLY A 4 -19.51 -54.34 29.22
CA GLY A 4 -18.14 -53.96 29.59
C GLY A 4 -18.07 -52.44 29.80
N PRO A 5 -17.13 -51.95 30.64
CA PRO A 5 -16.96 -50.52 30.82
C PRO A 5 -16.50 -49.94 29.49
N HIS A 6 -17.32 -49.07 28.89
CA HIS A 6 -16.84 -48.21 27.84
C HIS A 6 -15.77 -47.33 28.49
N ASP A 7 -14.50 -47.55 28.15
CA ASP A 7 -13.47 -46.54 28.31
C ASP A 7 -13.91 -45.34 27.48
N ILE A 8 -14.62 -44.41 28.12
CA ILE A 8 -14.91 -43.10 27.55
C ILE A 8 -13.56 -42.40 27.57
N GLY A 9 -12.79 -42.58 26.50
CA GLY A 9 -11.51 -41.90 26.36
C GLY A 9 -11.74 -40.39 26.43
N VAL A 10 -11.33 -39.75 27.53
CA VAL A 10 -11.42 -38.30 27.71
C VAL A 10 -10.21 -37.66 27.06
N SER A 11 -10.42 -36.86 26.01
CA SER A 11 -9.35 -36.05 25.42
C SER A 11 -8.84 -35.01 26.43
N MET A 12 -7.52 -34.87 26.54
CA MET A 12 -6.88 -34.05 27.56
C MET A 12 -6.29 -32.79 26.94
N VAL A 13 -6.65 -31.63 27.47
CA VAL A 13 -5.98 -30.37 27.13
C VAL A 13 -4.62 -30.36 27.81
N VAL A 14 -3.54 -30.44 27.01
CA VAL A 14 -2.16 -30.47 27.50
C VAL A 14 -1.54 -29.07 27.60
N GLU A 15 -2.00 -28.14 26.76
CA GLU A 15 -1.54 -26.75 26.77
C GLU A 15 -2.68 -25.80 26.35
N ARG A 16 -2.64 -24.57 26.85
CA ARG A 16 -3.54 -23.49 26.46
C ARG A 16 -2.81 -22.15 26.47
N GLY A 17 -3.22 -21.23 25.59
CA GLY A 17 -2.63 -19.89 25.55
C GLY A 17 -3.37 -18.95 24.62
N LEU A 18 -2.68 -17.89 24.21
CA LEU A 18 -3.20 -16.87 23.29
C LEU A 18 -2.48 -16.91 21.95
N ALA A 19 -3.24 -16.86 20.87
CA ALA A 19 -2.76 -16.82 19.49
C ALA A 19 -3.49 -15.74 18.68
N ARG A 20 -3.07 -15.54 17.43
CA ARG A 20 -3.78 -14.69 16.47
C ARG A 20 -4.79 -15.52 15.69
N CYS A 21 -6.02 -15.04 15.59
CA CYS A 21 -7.03 -15.63 14.72
C CYS A 21 -6.55 -15.59 13.26
N PRO A 22 -6.50 -16.74 12.55
CA PRO A 22 -6.07 -16.78 11.14
C PRO A 22 -6.93 -15.93 10.19
N ARG A 23 -8.19 -15.67 10.59
CA ARG A 23 -9.16 -14.92 9.78
C ARG A 23 -9.14 -13.41 10.03
N CYS A 24 -9.18 -12.97 11.29
CA CYS A 24 -9.35 -11.55 11.63
C CYS A 24 -8.20 -10.95 12.45
N VAL A 25 -7.16 -11.73 12.76
CA VAL A 25 -5.93 -11.32 13.46
C VAL A 25 -6.17 -10.79 14.89
N ALA A 26 -7.40 -10.88 15.40
CA ALA A 26 -7.69 -10.64 16.80
C ALA A 26 -7.00 -11.67 17.70
N VAL A 27 -6.77 -11.29 18.95
CA VAL A 27 -6.32 -12.24 19.98
C VAL A 27 -7.41 -13.29 20.19
N ALA A 28 -7.03 -14.56 20.18
CA ALA A 28 -7.89 -15.71 20.32
C ALA A 28 -7.27 -16.74 21.26
N ASP A 29 -8.10 -17.55 21.91
CA ASP A 29 -7.63 -18.64 22.76
C ASP A 29 -7.18 -19.81 21.86
N TYR A 30 -6.03 -20.42 22.17
CA TYR A 30 -5.61 -21.70 21.58
C TYR A 30 -5.50 -22.80 22.64
N VAL A 31 -5.64 -24.05 22.21
CA VAL A 31 -5.40 -25.23 23.03
C VAL A 31 -4.68 -26.32 22.23
N PHE A 32 -3.81 -27.08 22.90
CA PHE A 32 -3.35 -28.38 22.42
C PHE A 32 -4.07 -29.49 23.18
N ILE A 33 -4.58 -30.47 22.45
CA ILE A 33 -5.38 -31.58 22.96
C ILE A 33 -4.71 -32.90 22.58
N GLU A 34 -4.42 -33.73 23.55
CA GLU A 34 -4.04 -35.14 23.35
C GLU A 34 -5.34 -35.98 23.28
N PRO A 35 -5.65 -36.62 22.14
CA PRO A 35 -6.81 -37.46 21.98
C PRO A 35 -6.63 -38.78 22.75
N ALA A 36 -7.71 -39.26 23.35
CA ALA A 36 -7.67 -40.46 24.19
C ALA A 36 -7.65 -41.79 23.42
N GLU A 37 -7.77 -41.76 22.09
CA GLU A 37 -7.80 -42.98 21.30
C GLU A 37 -6.42 -43.68 21.29
N PRO A 38 -6.36 -45.02 21.44
CA PRO A 38 -5.13 -45.79 21.36
C PRO A 38 -4.67 -45.89 19.89
N GLY A 39 -4.13 -44.79 19.37
CA GLY A 39 -3.53 -44.67 18.04
C GLY A 39 -2.16 -43.99 18.12
N PRO A 40 -1.46 -43.76 16.99
CA PRO A 40 -0.19 -43.02 17.00
C PRO A 40 -0.42 -41.66 17.66
N ARG A 41 0.33 -41.38 18.74
CA ARG A 41 0.18 -40.19 19.59
C ARG A 41 0.20 -38.94 18.72
N GLY A 42 -0.97 -38.34 18.52
CA GLY A 42 -1.15 -37.10 17.79
C GLY A 42 -1.55 -35.98 18.75
N LEU A 43 -1.24 -34.75 18.41
CA LEU A 43 -1.68 -33.56 19.14
C LEU A 43 -2.61 -32.75 18.24
N ARG A 44 -3.79 -32.41 18.74
CA ARG A 44 -4.70 -31.49 18.05
C ARG A 44 -4.47 -30.07 18.54
N TYR A 45 -4.16 -29.17 17.64
CA TYR A 45 -4.12 -27.74 17.89
C TYR A 45 -5.46 -27.11 17.50
N GLU A 46 -6.10 -26.37 18.40
CA GLU A 46 -7.34 -25.63 18.13
C GLU A 46 -7.18 -24.14 18.46
N VAL A 47 -7.78 -23.25 17.65
CA VAL A 47 -7.90 -21.82 17.91
C VAL A 47 -9.36 -21.39 17.84
N ARG A 48 -9.85 -20.73 18.90
CA ARG A 48 -11.25 -20.26 19.03
C ARG A 48 -11.30 -18.74 19.11
N CYS A 49 -11.76 -18.08 18.05
CA CYS A 49 -11.86 -16.63 18.02
C CYS A 49 -13.24 -16.15 18.48
N ARG A 50 -13.30 -15.46 19.63
CA ARG A 50 -14.55 -14.85 20.13
C ARG A 50 -15.00 -13.60 19.35
N LYS A 51 -14.09 -12.95 18.63
CA LYS A 51 -14.39 -11.72 17.87
C LYS A 51 -15.15 -12.02 16.58
N CYS A 52 -14.67 -12.97 15.77
CA CYS A 52 -15.26 -13.29 14.47
C CYS A 52 -15.95 -14.65 14.40
N GLY A 53 -15.87 -15.46 15.47
CA GLY A 53 -16.46 -16.80 15.53
C GLY A 53 -15.66 -17.89 14.83
N GLU A 54 -14.51 -17.56 14.23
CA GLU A 54 -13.69 -18.55 13.52
C GLU A 54 -13.16 -19.64 14.47
N PHE A 55 -13.20 -20.88 13.98
CA PHE A 55 -12.66 -22.05 14.64
C PHE A 55 -11.68 -22.75 13.71
N TYR A 56 -10.41 -22.75 14.09
CA TYR A 56 -9.35 -23.44 13.36
C TYR A 56 -8.93 -24.68 14.15
N SER A 57 -8.69 -25.80 13.47
CA SER A 57 -8.22 -27.05 14.07
C SER A 57 -7.25 -27.76 13.13
N GLU A 58 -6.13 -28.24 13.68
CA GLU A 58 -5.12 -29.02 12.96
C GLU A 58 -4.69 -30.21 13.80
N ASP A 59 -4.72 -31.42 13.21
CA ASP A 59 -4.22 -32.64 13.84
C ASP A 59 -2.76 -32.88 13.44
N SER A 60 -1.83 -32.72 14.37
CA SER A 60 -0.43 -33.13 14.19
C SER A 60 -0.30 -34.62 14.51
N ARG A 61 0.22 -35.41 13.57
CA ARG A 61 0.50 -36.83 13.76
C ARG A 61 2.00 -37.04 13.73
N THR A 62 2.51 -37.82 14.68
CA THR A 62 3.87 -38.34 14.60
C THR A 62 3.92 -39.31 13.42
N VAL A 63 4.61 -38.95 12.34
CA VAL A 63 4.82 -39.84 11.19
C VAL A 63 5.88 -40.86 11.60
N ALA A 64 5.46 -42.01 12.11
CA ALA A 64 6.36 -43.14 12.30
C ALA A 64 6.82 -43.63 10.91
N ASN A 65 8.13 -43.61 10.66
CA ASN A 65 8.81 -44.04 9.43
C ASN A 65 8.93 -43.01 8.29
N LEU A 66 9.25 -41.75 8.59
CA LEU A 66 10.07 -41.00 7.62
C LEU A 66 11.52 -41.53 7.75
N PRO A 67 12.20 -41.92 6.65
CA PRO A 67 13.64 -42.14 6.71
C PRO A 67 14.25 -40.90 7.32
N ALA A 68 15.15 -41.05 8.30
CA ALA A 68 15.77 -39.97 9.07
C ALA A 68 15.87 -38.74 8.18
N VAL A 69 14.92 -37.81 8.37
CA VAL A 69 14.88 -36.59 7.58
C VAL A 69 16.26 -36.01 7.83
N VAL A 70 17.07 -35.94 6.77
CA VAL A 70 18.28 -35.13 6.80
C VAL A 70 17.77 -33.84 7.40
N GLU A 71 18.22 -33.53 8.61
CA GLU A 71 17.94 -32.28 9.29
C GLU A 71 18.62 -31.24 8.41
N GLU A 72 17.94 -30.92 7.30
CA GLU A 72 18.27 -29.88 6.37
C GLU A 72 18.13 -28.66 7.25
N SER A 73 19.25 -28.28 7.84
CA SER A 73 19.34 -27.28 8.87
C SER A 73 18.57 -26.10 8.31
N LEU A 74 17.40 -25.82 8.87
CA LEU A 74 16.54 -24.76 8.41
C LEU A 74 17.35 -23.48 8.55
N HIS A 75 18.01 -23.09 7.46
CA HIS A 75 18.89 -21.94 7.46
C HIS A 75 17.98 -20.74 7.38
N TRP A 76 17.63 -20.21 8.55
CA TRP A 76 16.92 -18.96 8.60
C TRP A 76 17.69 -17.92 7.80
N PRO A 77 17.01 -17.12 6.96
CA PRO A 77 17.70 -16.01 6.32
C PRO A 77 18.40 -15.19 7.42
N PRO A 78 19.65 -14.78 7.20
CA PRO A 78 20.37 -14.00 8.19
C PRO A 78 19.56 -12.75 8.54
N ASP A 79 19.57 -12.39 9.82
CA ASP A 79 18.92 -11.17 10.29
C ASP A 79 19.47 -9.98 9.48
N LEU A 80 18.63 -9.40 8.62
CA LEU A 80 18.99 -8.20 7.88
C LEU A 80 18.90 -7.02 8.85
N GLU A 81 19.97 -6.23 8.95
CA GLU A 81 19.90 -4.97 9.68
C GLU A 81 18.77 -4.10 9.09
N PRO A 82 18.02 -3.39 9.95
CA PRO A 82 16.94 -2.53 9.48
C PRO A 82 17.52 -1.47 8.53
N VAL A 83 17.00 -1.44 7.30
CA VAL A 83 17.36 -0.41 6.32
C VAL A 83 17.14 0.96 6.96
N PRO A 84 18.14 1.86 6.93
CA PRO A 84 18.01 3.17 7.55
C PRO A 84 16.78 3.90 7.02
N PRO A 85 16.05 4.66 7.86
CA PRO A 85 14.84 5.35 7.45
C PRO A 85 15.10 6.24 6.23
N ARG A 86 14.40 5.96 5.14
CA ARG A 86 14.51 6.71 3.90
C ARG A 86 13.94 8.12 4.09
N ASP A 87 14.70 9.15 3.73
CA ASP A 87 14.25 10.54 3.84
C ASP A 87 13.36 10.94 2.66
N TRP A 88 12.11 10.47 2.73
CA TRP A 88 11.09 10.74 1.71
C TRP A 88 10.85 12.24 1.48
N ARG A 89 11.05 13.09 2.51
CA ARG A 89 10.79 14.53 2.39
C ARG A 89 11.76 15.17 1.43
N ASN A 90 13.04 14.85 1.56
CA ASN A 90 14.08 15.39 0.70
C ASN A 90 13.96 14.85 -0.72
N GLU A 91 13.71 13.55 -0.90
CA GLU A 91 13.50 12.98 -2.24
C GLU A 91 12.31 13.59 -2.98
N VAL A 92 11.20 13.80 -2.27
CA VAL A 92 10.00 14.43 -2.85
C VAL A 92 10.33 15.89 -3.21
N ARG A 93 10.96 16.65 -2.30
CA ARG A 93 11.36 18.04 -2.54
C ARG A 93 12.23 18.18 -3.78
N GLU A 94 13.24 17.33 -3.95
CA GLU A 94 14.13 17.36 -5.12
C GLU A 94 13.35 17.12 -6.42
N LYS A 95 12.46 16.13 -6.45
CA LYS A 95 11.62 15.86 -7.63
C LYS A 95 10.68 17.02 -7.97
N TRP A 96 10.10 17.66 -6.96
CA TRP A 96 9.27 18.84 -7.16
C TRP A 96 10.08 20.04 -7.64
N ALA A 97 11.31 20.24 -7.13
CA ALA A 97 12.19 21.32 -7.57
C ALA A 97 12.51 21.20 -9.06
N VAL A 98 12.82 19.99 -9.55
CA VAL A 98 13.06 19.76 -10.99
C VAL A 98 11.82 20.08 -11.84
N THR A 99 10.64 19.73 -11.36
CA THR A 99 9.37 20.01 -12.07
C THR A 99 9.02 21.49 -12.05
N ALA A 100 9.29 22.18 -10.92
CA ALA A 100 9.06 23.61 -10.77
C ALA A 100 9.98 24.43 -11.69
N GLU A 101 11.27 24.09 -11.78
CA GLU A 101 12.20 24.76 -12.70
C GLU A 101 11.77 24.59 -14.16
N ARG A 102 11.32 23.39 -14.55
CA ARG A 102 10.77 23.16 -15.89
C ARG A 102 9.50 23.97 -16.15
N GLY A 103 8.58 24.05 -15.18
CA GLY A 103 7.36 24.84 -15.33
C GLY A 103 7.64 26.34 -15.42
N LYS A 104 8.67 26.83 -14.71
CA LYS A 104 9.08 28.24 -14.75
C LYS A 104 9.59 28.64 -16.14
N THR A 105 10.42 27.82 -16.77
CA THR A 105 10.95 28.13 -18.11
C THR A 105 9.85 28.12 -19.17
N GLU A 106 8.90 27.19 -19.07
CA GLU A 106 7.73 27.13 -19.95
C GLU A 106 6.82 28.38 -19.79
N LEU A 107 6.57 28.82 -18.55
CA LEU A 107 5.82 30.05 -18.26
C LEU A 107 6.53 31.31 -18.75
N GLU A 108 7.85 31.40 -18.58
CA GLU A 108 8.64 32.53 -19.03
C GLU A 108 8.62 32.66 -20.56
N ALA A 109 8.74 31.53 -21.27
CA ALA A 109 8.63 31.48 -22.72
C ALA A 109 7.25 31.92 -23.22
N LEU A 110 6.18 31.44 -22.58
CA LEU A 110 4.81 31.89 -22.88
C LEU A 110 4.62 33.39 -22.59
N GLY A 111 5.18 33.88 -21.48
CA GLY A 111 5.15 35.29 -21.12
C GLY A 111 5.79 36.18 -22.19
N GLN A 112 6.97 35.79 -22.70
CA GLN A 112 7.65 36.51 -23.79
C GLN A 112 6.81 36.53 -25.08
N GLN A 113 6.18 35.41 -25.43
CA GLN A 113 5.29 35.33 -26.60
C GLN A 113 4.04 36.20 -26.46
N VAL A 114 3.42 36.24 -25.28
CA VAL A 114 2.25 37.09 -25.04
C VAL A 114 2.64 38.56 -25.13
N HIS A 115 3.81 38.94 -24.60
CA HIS A 115 4.28 40.32 -24.66
C HIS A 115 4.52 40.79 -26.09
N THR A 116 5.14 39.96 -26.94
CA THR A 116 5.39 40.31 -28.35
C THR A 116 4.09 40.47 -29.14
N VAL A 117 3.11 39.58 -28.93
CA VAL A 117 1.79 39.68 -29.56
C VAL A 117 1.05 40.93 -29.10
N PHE A 118 1.12 41.25 -27.81
CA PHE A 118 0.51 42.45 -27.25
C PHE A 118 1.10 43.71 -27.88
N ASP A 119 2.43 43.82 -27.98
CA ASP A 119 3.10 44.98 -28.58
C ASP A 119 2.76 45.14 -30.06
N LEU A 120 2.77 44.04 -30.83
CA LEU A 120 2.36 44.06 -32.24
C LEU A 120 0.91 44.53 -32.42
N THR A 121 0.01 44.10 -31.53
CA THR A 121 -1.39 44.49 -31.59
C THR A 121 -1.53 45.98 -31.25
N ARG A 122 -0.79 46.46 -30.24
CA ARG A 122 -0.80 47.86 -29.83
C ARG A 122 -0.30 48.78 -30.95
N THR A 123 0.84 48.45 -31.58
CA THR A 123 1.39 49.26 -32.68
C THR A 123 0.43 49.33 -33.87
N TRP A 124 -0.17 48.20 -34.24
CA TRP A 124 -1.19 48.15 -35.30
C TRP A 124 -2.42 49.01 -34.98
N VAL A 125 -2.88 49.03 -33.72
CA VAL A 125 -4.00 49.89 -33.29
C VAL A 125 -3.62 51.36 -33.40
N GLU A 126 -2.41 51.72 -32.96
CA GLU A 126 -1.89 53.10 -33.05
C GLU A 126 -1.78 53.56 -34.50
N GLU A 127 -1.23 52.74 -35.40
CA GLU A 127 -1.17 53.01 -36.84
C GLU A 127 -2.56 53.24 -37.43
N ARG A 128 -3.54 52.39 -37.09
CA ARG A 128 -4.93 52.57 -37.55
C ARG A 128 -5.59 53.82 -37.01
N ARG A 129 -5.28 54.26 -35.79
CA ARG A 129 -5.77 55.53 -35.25
C ARG A 129 -5.13 56.71 -35.97
N ALA A 130 -3.83 56.67 -36.20
CA ALA A 130 -3.11 57.72 -36.93
C ALA A 130 -3.65 57.88 -38.37
N ALA A 131 -3.87 56.78 -39.08
CA ALA A 131 -4.45 56.79 -40.43
C ALA A 131 -5.87 57.41 -40.46
N ARG A 132 -6.69 57.19 -39.43
CA ARG A 132 -8.02 57.82 -39.31
C ARG A 132 -7.95 59.32 -38.99
N ALA A 133 -7.01 59.73 -38.14
CA ALA A 133 -6.83 61.14 -37.79
C ALA A 133 -6.42 61.97 -39.02
N LEU A 134 -5.52 61.46 -39.85
CA LEU A 134 -5.12 62.11 -41.11
C LEU A 134 -6.28 62.26 -42.10
N ASN A 135 -7.16 61.26 -42.19
CA ASN A 135 -8.37 61.33 -43.04
C ASN A 135 -9.40 62.35 -42.53
N GLN A 136 -9.45 62.66 -41.23
CA GLN A 136 -10.34 63.70 -40.68
C GLN A 136 -9.81 65.12 -40.95
N THR A 137 -8.49 65.30 -41.00
CA THR A 137 -7.87 66.61 -41.29
C THR A 137 -7.87 67.01 -42.77
N GLY A 138 -8.15 66.08 -43.69
CA GLY A 138 -8.23 66.35 -45.14
C GLY A 138 -9.58 66.84 -45.65
N GLY A 139 -10.59 66.98 -44.79
CA GLY A 139 -11.99 67.21 -45.21
C GLY A 139 -12.46 68.66 -45.33
N TYR A 140 -11.64 69.68 -45.06
CA TYR A 140 -12.05 71.09 -45.15
C TYR A 140 -11.36 71.80 -46.32
N ALA A 141 -11.80 71.51 -47.54
CA ALA A 141 -11.50 72.37 -48.68
C ALA A 141 -12.75 72.47 -49.56
N GLY A 142 -13.42 73.64 -49.47
CA GLY A 142 -14.33 74.11 -50.49
C GLY A 142 -15.80 74.20 -50.07
N GLY A 143 -16.29 75.43 -49.94
CA GLY A 143 -17.73 75.71 -50.05
C GLY A 143 -18.15 77.04 -49.46
N GLY A 144 -18.27 78.08 -50.30
CA GLY A 144 -19.11 79.26 -50.05
C GLY A 144 -18.36 80.57 -49.92
#